data_AF-A0A9E4GNW5-F1
#
_entry.id   AF-A0A9E4GNW5-F1
#
_cell.length_a   1.000
_cell.length_b   1.000
_cell.length_c   1.000
_cell.angle_alpha   90.00
_cell.angle_beta   90.00
_cell.angle_gamma   90.00
#
_symmetry.space_group_name_H-M   'P 1'
#
loop_
_entity.id
_entity.type
_entity.pdbx_description
1 polymer ?
#
loop_
_entity_poly.entity_id
_entity_poly.type
_entity_poly.pdbx_seq_one_letter_code
_entity_poly.pdbx_strand_id
1 'polypeptide(L)'
;MRLRQQNLPWLVVTGATLGLALLPGTAGATLGAALLACGALALITSLSFKPGVLDAGRLRESLSAVTRRDRSADAQAEVSEAARVASERARLLSGSGLTPGLTLLDIGLIGSRLGPEGMTMRKGLRFSGDDDGLRPYLCLLVPEHEAERNAQLRFELRDQRGAARFVHEQEIWLRAGKRDVLSENHLPLAAEPDLPRSSGDWELRVSLDATPIGMLTFTMTPSLRQRAAELKERQGRLAGPQEPPTLEELMQEPRQPE
;
A
#
# COMPACT_ATOMS: atom_id res chain seq x y z
N MET A 1 14.64 31.84 44.01
CA MET A 1 14.56 30.47 43.46
C MET A 1 13.10 30.18 43.11
N ARG A 2 12.76 30.05 41.82
CA ARG A 2 11.40 29.70 41.36
C ARG A 2 11.35 28.20 41.11
N LEU A 3 10.71 27.45 42.01
CA LEU A 3 10.45 26.02 41.82
C LEU A 3 9.38 25.87 40.73
N ARG A 4 9.71 25.21 39.62
CA ARG A 4 8.76 24.90 38.53
C ARG A 4 7.74 23.88 39.04
N GLN A 5 6.45 24.19 38.88
CA GLN A 5 5.32 23.35 39.32
C GLN A 5 5.34 21.92 38.74
N GLN A 6 6.03 21.70 37.62
CA GLN A 6 6.18 20.37 37.00
C GLN A 6 7.06 19.40 37.81
N ASN A 7 7.98 19.91 38.65
CA ASN A 7 8.87 19.06 39.45
C ASN A 7 8.32 18.80 40.86
N LEU A 8 7.19 19.43 41.20
CA LEU A 8 6.53 19.37 42.49
C LEU A 8 6.01 17.94 42.83
N PRO A 9 5.36 17.19 41.92
CA PRO A 9 4.92 15.83 42.24
C PRO A 9 6.11 14.87 42.49
N TRP A 10 7.21 15.03 41.76
CA TRP A 10 8.41 14.21 41.97
C TRP A 10 9.07 14.51 43.32
N LEU A 11 9.23 15.79 43.68
CA LEU A 11 9.79 16.18 44.98
C LEU A 11 8.93 15.73 46.16
N VAL A 12 7.60 15.70 46.01
CA VAL A 12 6.68 15.17 47.02
C VAL A 12 6.88 13.67 47.22
N VAL A 13 7.03 12.89 46.14
CA VAL A 13 7.27 11.44 46.22
C VAL A 13 8.62 11.13 46.88
N THR A 14 9.67 11.87 46.55
CA THR A 14 11.01 11.68 47.13
C THR A 14 11.06 12.13 48.59
N GLY A 15 10.36 13.22 48.95
CA GLY A 15 10.21 13.67 50.33
C GLY A 15 9.40 12.69 51.18
N ALA A 16 8.33 12.12 50.63
CA ALA A 16 7.49 11.14 51.32
C ALA A 16 8.23 9.83 51.59
N THR A 17 9.02 9.35 50.63
CA THR A 17 9.84 8.13 50.79
C THR A 17 10.96 8.33 51.81
N LEU A 18 11.58 9.52 51.86
CA LEU A 18 12.58 9.86 52.87
C LEU A 18 11.97 10.02 54.28
N GLY A 19 10.77 10.60 54.38
CA GLY A 19 10.03 10.74 55.64
C GLY A 19 9.59 9.38 56.20
N LEU A 20 9.19 8.44 55.34
CA LEU A 20 8.82 7.08 55.74
C LEU A 20 10.02 6.29 56.29
N ALA A 21 11.22 6.55 55.78
CA ALA A 21 12.46 5.91 56.23
C ALA A 21 12.95 6.40 57.61
N LEU A 22 12.47 7.55 58.08
CA LEU A 22 12.82 8.15 59.37
C LEU A 22 11.85 7.77 60.52
N LEU A 23 10.78 7.03 60.22
CA LEU A 23 9.88 6.52 61.26
C LEU A 23 10.61 5.48 62.13
N PRO A 24 10.77 5.74 63.44
CA PRO A 24 11.44 4.81 64.33
C PRO A 24 10.54 3.59 64.53
N GLY A 25 10.96 2.42 64.05
CA GLY A 25 10.12 1.23 64.19
C GLY A 25 10.72 -0.10 63.81
N THR A 26 11.17 -0.32 62.58
CA THR A 26 11.30 -1.72 62.09
C THR A 26 12.39 -1.98 61.05
N ALA A 27 13.18 -0.98 60.63
CA ALA A 27 14.29 -1.21 59.73
C ALA A 27 15.60 -1.32 60.52
N GLY A 28 16.26 -2.49 60.47
CA GLY A 28 17.58 -2.69 61.08
C GLY A 28 18.54 -1.59 60.66
N ALA A 29 19.45 -1.19 61.55
CA ALA A 29 20.34 -0.04 61.40
C ALA A 29 21.10 0.01 60.05
N THR A 30 21.28 -1.13 59.40
CA THR A 30 21.88 -1.28 58.06
C THR A 30 20.99 -0.77 56.92
N LEU A 31 19.67 -0.98 56.98
CA LEU A 31 18.70 -0.51 55.97
C LEU A 31 18.47 1.00 56.03
N GLY A 32 18.46 1.57 57.25
CA GLY A 32 18.37 3.02 57.43
C GLY A 32 19.61 3.75 56.88
N ALA A 33 20.80 3.20 57.10
CA ALA A 33 22.04 3.76 56.54
C ALA A 33 22.10 3.67 55.02
N ALA A 34 21.63 2.57 54.42
CA ALA A 34 21.58 2.41 52.96
C ALA A 34 20.60 3.38 52.30
N LEU A 35 19.43 3.60 52.90
CA LEU A 35 18.43 4.56 52.40
C LEU A 35 18.90 6.02 52.54
N LEU A 36 19.59 6.36 53.64
CA LEU A 36 20.23 7.67 53.80
C LEU A 36 21.35 7.88 52.78
N ALA A 37 22.16 6.86 52.49
CA ALA A 37 23.20 6.93 51.47
C ALA A 37 22.62 7.11 50.06
N CYS A 38 21.55 6.38 49.71
CA CYS A 38 20.82 6.54 48.45
C CYS A 38 20.13 7.91 48.35
N GLY A 39 19.51 8.39 49.43
CA GLY A 39 18.90 9.72 49.50
C GLY A 39 19.93 10.84 49.35
N ALA A 40 21.09 10.70 49.99
CA ALA A 40 22.21 11.63 49.84
C ALA A 40 22.77 11.60 48.41
N LEU A 41 22.90 10.43 47.78
CA LEU A 41 23.32 10.31 46.37
C LEU A 41 22.31 10.98 45.43
N ALA A 42 21.01 10.80 45.67
CA ALA A 42 19.95 11.45 44.91
C ALA A 42 19.97 12.99 45.07
N LEU A 43 20.27 13.48 46.28
CA LEU A 43 20.40 14.90 46.55
C LEU A 43 21.65 15.50 45.87
N ILE A 44 22.79 14.79 45.93
CA ILE A 44 24.05 15.19 45.29
C ILE A 44 23.91 15.19 43.78
N THR A 45 23.30 14.15 43.18
CA THR A 45 23.00 14.14 41.74
C THR A 45 22.03 15.25 41.35
N SER A 46 21.04 15.58 42.19
CA SER A 46 20.11 16.69 41.92
C SER A 46 20.74 18.08 42.09
N LEU A 47 21.76 18.25 42.93
CA LEU A 47 22.43 19.52 43.20
C LEU A 47 23.68 19.74 42.31
N SER A 48 24.35 18.66 41.87
CA SER A 48 25.50 18.72 40.96
C SER A 48 25.12 18.83 39.49
N PHE A 49 23.83 18.69 39.13
CA PHE A 49 23.34 19.01 37.79
C PHE A 49 23.27 20.54 37.61
N LYS A 50 24.40 21.15 37.21
CA LYS A 50 24.42 22.50 36.64
C LYS A 50 23.45 22.55 35.45
N PRO A 51 22.42 23.42 35.47
CA PRO A 51 21.41 23.48 34.41
C PRO A 51 21.94 24.38 33.27
N GLY A 52 22.95 23.91 32.55
CA GLY A 52 23.59 24.71 31.50
C GLY A 52 24.30 23.95 30.38
N VAL A 53 24.29 22.61 30.36
CA VAL A 53 25.03 21.84 29.32
C VAL A 53 24.17 20.79 28.61
N LEU A 54 22.91 20.61 29.00
CA LEU A 54 21.96 19.85 28.18
C LEU A 54 21.05 20.85 27.47
N ASP A 55 21.58 21.33 26.36
CA ASP A 55 20.90 22.13 25.36
C ASP A 55 19.69 21.33 24.85
N ALA A 56 18.55 21.46 25.55
CA ALA A 56 17.27 20.92 25.10
C ALA A 56 16.88 21.48 23.72
N GLY A 57 17.50 22.61 23.32
CA GLY A 57 17.55 23.11 21.96
C GLY A 57 18.19 22.12 21.00
N ARG A 58 19.43 21.65 21.24
CA ARG A 58 20.15 20.71 20.34
C ARG A 58 19.52 19.33 20.25
N LEU A 59 18.86 18.82 21.30
CA LEU A 59 18.12 17.56 21.22
C LEU A 59 16.82 17.71 20.42
N ARG A 60 16.13 18.85 20.55
CA ARG A 60 15.01 19.21 19.64
C ARG A 60 15.50 19.42 18.21
N GLU A 61 16.67 20.03 18.05
CA GLU A 61 17.27 20.31 16.76
C GLU A 61 17.73 19.01 16.10
N SER A 62 18.32 18.05 16.84
CA SER A 62 18.67 16.72 16.34
C SER A 62 17.45 15.86 16.04
N LEU A 63 16.39 15.92 16.86
CA LEU A 63 15.12 15.24 16.56
C LEU A 63 14.42 15.86 15.35
N SER A 64 14.48 17.19 15.20
CA SER A 64 13.98 17.91 14.02
C SER A 64 14.84 17.67 12.78
N ALA A 65 16.15 17.42 12.94
CA ALA A 65 17.08 17.10 11.87
C ALA A 65 16.96 15.64 11.43
N VAL A 66 16.66 14.72 12.34
CA VAL A 66 16.31 13.32 12.02
C VAL A 66 14.96 13.25 11.30
N THR A 67 13.93 13.94 11.82
CA THR A 67 12.64 14.05 11.11
C THR A 67 12.73 14.86 9.81
N ARG A 68 13.61 15.85 9.69
CA ARG A 68 13.91 16.52 8.42
C ARG A 68 14.67 15.60 7.46
N ARG A 69 15.58 14.76 7.94
CA ARG A 69 16.28 13.75 7.11
C ARG A 69 15.30 12.73 6.54
N ASP A 70 14.35 12.26 7.34
CA ASP A 70 13.29 11.37 6.84
C ASP A 70 12.40 12.08 5.82
N ARG A 71 12.03 13.35 6.04
CA ARG A 71 11.30 14.18 5.04
C ARG A 71 12.10 14.48 3.77
N SER A 72 13.43 14.58 3.85
CA SER A 72 14.29 14.83 2.68
C SER A 72 14.69 13.55 1.94
N ALA A 73 14.63 12.38 2.59
CA ALA A 73 14.62 11.08 1.93
C ALA A 73 13.28 10.83 1.21
N ASP A 74 12.16 11.27 1.77
CA ASP A 74 10.83 11.25 1.12
C ASP A 74 10.72 12.23 -0.07
N ALA A 75 11.53 13.29 -0.08
CA ALA A 75 11.59 14.29 -1.16
C ALA A 75 12.26 13.78 -2.45
N GLN A 76 12.82 12.58 -2.44
CA GLN A 76 13.32 11.87 -3.63
C GLN A 76 12.45 10.66 -3.99
N ALA A 77 11.15 10.69 -3.65
CA ALA A 77 10.23 9.65 -4.10
C ALA A 77 10.18 9.63 -5.63
N GLU A 78 10.93 8.70 -6.22
CA GLU A 78 10.99 8.50 -7.65
C GLU A 78 9.60 8.05 -8.13
N VAL A 79 8.98 8.88 -8.97
CA VAL A 79 7.69 8.58 -9.58
C VAL A 79 7.89 7.39 -10.52
N SER A 80 7.16 6.30 -10.27
CA SER A 80 7.23 5.12 -11.11
C SER A 80 6.74 5.44 -12.52
N GLU A 81 7.27 4.74 -13.53
CA GLU A 81 6.82 4.92 -14.92
C GLU A 81 5.31 4.67 -15.04
N ALA A 82 4.80 3.66 -14.34
CA ALA A 82 3.38 3.35 -14.26
C ALA A 82 2.57 4.53 -13.69
N ALA A 83 3.03 5.16 -12.61
CA ALA A 83 2.38 6.34 -12.03
C ALA A 83 2.42 7.55 -12.96
N ARG A 84 3.54 7.78 -13.66
CA ARG A 84 3.67 8.89 -14.63
C ARG A 84 2.65 8.74 -15.76
N VAL A 85 2.64 7.58 -16.43
CA VAL A 85 1.71 7.29 -17.52
C VAL A 85 0.27 7.33 -17.03
N ALA A 86 -0.02 6.77 -15.86
CA ALA A 86 -1.36 6.74 -15.30
C ALA A 86 -1.87 8.13 -14.93
N SER A 87 -1.02 8.97 -14.37
CA SER A 87 -1.37 10.37 -14.03
C SER A 87 -1.62 11.19 -15.28
N GLU A 88 -0.78 11.04 -16.31
CA GLU A 88 -0.94 11.73 -17.59
C GLU A 88 -2.27 11.33 -18.27
N ARG A 89 -2.56 10.03 -18.32
CA ARG A 89 -3.83 9.52 -18.86
C ARG A 89 -5.05 10.02 -18.08
N ALA A 90 -4.99 10.02 -16.75
CA ALA A 90 -6.06 10.56 -15.93
C ALA A 90 -6.27 12.06 -16.21
N ARG A 91 -5.20 12.86 -16.36
CA ARG A 91 -5.29 14.28 -16.71
C ARG A 91 -5.97 14.50 -18.06
N LEU A 92 -5.63 13.71 -19.07
CA LEU A 92 -6.19 13.84 -20.42
C LEU A 92 -7.71 13.60 -20.46
N LEU A 93 -8.21 12.64 -19.68
CA LEU A 93 -9.64 12.30 -19.65
C LEU A 93 -10.48 13.24 -18.80
N SER A 94 -9.90 13.81 -17.76
CA SER A 94 -10.66 14.56 -16.75
C SER A 94 -10.98 15.98 -17.19
N GLY A 95 -10.27 16.53 -18.18
CA GLY A 95 -10.49 17.86 -18.77
C GLY A 95 -10.26 19.06 -17.81
N SER A 96 -10.31 18.81 -16.50
CA SER A 96 -10.12 19.73 -15.40
C SER A 96 -8.96 19.20 -14.55
N GLY A 97 -8.02 20.09 -14.21
CA GLY A 97 -6.81 19.74 -13.48
C GLY A 97 -7.09 18.93 -12.22
N LEU A 98 -6.18 17.98 -11.94
CA LEU A 98 -6.11 17.23 -10.68
C LEU A 98 -6.34 18.14 -9.47
N THR A 99 -6.86 17.56 -8.38
CA THR A 99 -6.79 18.16 -7.05
C THR A 99 -5.39 18.74 -6.84
N PRO A 100 -5.24 20.06 -6.69
CA PRO A 100 -3.93 20.69 -6.67
C PRO A 100 -3.12 20.15 -5.48
N GLY A 101 -1.95 19.56 -5.77
CA GLY A 101 -0.94 19.26 -4.75
C GLY A 101 -0.60 17.77 -4.54
N LEU A 102 -1.47 16.84 -4.91
CA LEU A 102 -1.19 15.40 -4.74
C LEU A 102 -0.33 14.86 -5.89
N THR A 103 0.70 14.07 -5.56
CA THR A 103 1.52 13.37 -6.57
C THR A 103 1.36 11.86 -6.44
N LEU A 104 0.97 11.20 -7.53
CA LEU A 104 0.96 9.75 -7.61
C LEU A 104 2.40 9.26 -7.81
N LEU A 105 2.91 8.49 -6.86
CA LEU A 105 4.27 7.94 -6.86
C LEU A 105 4.33 6.53 -7.45
N ASP A 106 3.34 5.69 -7.16
CA ASP A 106 3.22 4.36 -7.75
C ASP A 106 1.76 3.95 -7.86
N ILE A 107 1.45 3.05 -8.78
CA ILE A 107 0.12 2.49 -9.00
C ILE A 107 0.25 1.12 -9.65
N GLY A 108 -0.56 0.16 -9.22
CA GLY A 108 -0.54 -1.15 -9.82
C GLY A 108 -1.49 -2.14 -9.18
N LEU A 109 -1.23 -3.40 -9.50
CA LEU A 109 -2.00 -4.54 -9.02
C LEU A 109 -1.06 -5.57 -8.41
N ILE A 110 -1.55 -6.24 -7.38
CA ILE A 110 -0.93 -7.40 -6.78
C ILE A 110 -1.80 -8.61 -7.11
N GLY A 111 -1.26 -9.52 -7.91
CA GLY A 111 -1.89 -10.81 -8.17
C GLY A 111 -1.51 -11.80 -7.08
N SER A 112 -2.50 -12.52 -6.55
CA SER A 112 -2.29 -13.64 -5.63
C SER A 112 -2.60 -14.95 -6.32
N ARG A 113 -1.79 -15.97 -6.05
CA ARG A 113 -2.02 -17.35 -6.49
C ARG A 113 -1.68 -18.32 -5.37
N LEU A 114 -2.58 -19.23 -5.09
CA LEU A 114 -2.47 -20.32 -4.13
C LEU A 114 -1.98 -21.56 -4.89
N GLY A 115 -0.75 -21.94 -4.61
CA GLY A 115 -0.14 -23.16 -5.13
C GLY A 115 -0.02 -24.24 -4.04
N PRO A 116 0.50 -25.43 -4.40
CA PRO A 116 0.80 -26.48 -3.44
C PRO A 116 1.85 -26.04 -2.39
N GLU A 117 2.78 -25.16 -2.78
CA GLU A 117 3.82 -24.59 -1.92
C GLU A 117 3.35 -23.38 -1.09
N GLY A 118 2.06 -23.03 -1.19
CA GLY A 118 1.46 -21.88 -0.50
C GLY A 118 1.13 -20.71 -1.42
N MET A 119 0.92 -19.54 -0.81
CA MET A 119 0.45 -18.34 -1.50
C MET A 119 1.62 -17.53 -2.06
N THR A 120 1.62 -17.32 -3.37
CA THR A 120 2.54 -16.42 -4.08
C THR A 120 1.83 -15.11 -4.41
N MET A 121 2.47 -13.99 -4.08
CA MET A 121 1.98 -12.65 -4.41
C MET A 121 2.99 -11.94 -5.32
N ARG A 122 2.51 -11.26 -6.36
CA ARG A 122 3.38 -10.52 -7.28
C ARG A 122 2.76 -9.21 -7.72
N LYS A 123 3.58 -8.16 -7.75
CA LYS A 123 3.25 -6.91 -8.45
C LYS A 123 3.44 -7.09 -9.95
N GLY A 124 2.59 -6.46 -10.76
CA GLY A 124 2.80 -6.46 -12.20
C GLY A 124 1.67 -5.81 -12.98
N LEU A 125 1.81 -5.85 -14.31
CA LEU A 125 0.83 -5.34 -15.28
C LEU A 125 0.26 -6.46 -16.17
N ARG A 126 0.63 -7.72 -15.89
CA ARG A 126 0.18 -8.89 -16.65
C ARG A 126 -0.33 -9.93 -15.69
N PHE A 127 -1.57 -10.32 -15.84
CA PHE A 127 -2.25 -11.28 -14.98
C PHE A 127 -2.86 -12.41 -15.79
N SER A 128 -3.04 -13.57 -15.17
CA SER A 128 -3.69 -14.72 -15.79
C SER A 128 -5.00 -15.00 -15.08
N GLY A 129 -5.96 -15.56 -15.80
CA GLY A 129 -7.13 -16.22 -15.21
C GLY A 129 -6.78 -17.43 -14.33
N ASP A 130 -5.50 -17.82 -14.24
CA ASP A 130 -4.99 -18.77 -13.24
C ASP A 130 -4.55 -18.10 -11.92
N ASP A 131 -4.58 -16.77 -11.83
CA ASP A 131 -4.41 -16.06 -10.56
C ASP A 131 -5.73 -16.13 -9.76
N ASP A 132 -5.68 -16.20 -8.43
CA ASP A 132 -6.90 -16.32 -7.59
C ASP A 132 -7.56 -14.98 -7.35
N GLY A 133 -6.77 -13.90 -7.34
CA GLY A 133 -7.30 -12.57 -7.15
C GLY A 133 -6.34 -11.45 -7.49
N LEU A 134 -6.90 -10.26 -7.70
CA LEU A 134 -6.17 -9.03 -7.97
C LEU A 134 -6.48 -7.97 -6.92
N ARG A 135 -5.46 -7.46 -6.25
CA ARG A 135 -5.58 -6.37 -5.30
C ARG A 135 -4.96 -5.09 -5.87
N PRO A 136 -5.76 -4.04 -6.09
CA PRO A 136 -5.24 -2.72 -6.42
C PRO A 136 -4.40 -2.12 -5.30
N TYR A 137 -3.37 -1.38 -5.68
CA TYR A 137 -2.59 -0.55 -4.77
C TYR A 137 -2.15 0.75 -5.44
N LEU A 138 -1.80 1.72 -4.62
CA LEU A 138 -1.19 2.97 -5.05
C LEU A 138 -0.23 3.49 -3.99
N CYS A 139 0.57 4.47 -4.37
CA CYS A 139 1.41 5.25 -3.48
C CYS A 139 1.24 6.74 -3.80
N LEU A 140 0.91 7.56 -2.80
CA LEU A 140 0.77 9.01 -2.94
C LEU A 140 1.84 9.74 -2.16
N LEU A 141 2.30 10.86 -2.70
CA LEU A 141 2.94 11.91 -1.92
C LEU A 141 1.87 12.95 -1.57
N VAL A 142 1.58 13.07 -0.28
CA VAL A 142 0.59 14.02 0.25
C VAL A 142 1.34 15.27 0.74
N PRO A 143 1.07 16.46 0.17
CA PRO A 143 1.68 17.69 0.65
C PRO A 143 1.07 18.12 2.00
N GLU A 144 1.78 18.94 2.78
CA GLU A 144 1.33 19.35 4.12
C GLU A 144 -0.03 20.06 4.12
N HIS A 145 -0.41 20.77 3.05
CA HIS A 145 -1.70 21.47 2.95
C HIS A 145 -2.90 20.56 2.62
N GLU A 146 -2.66 19.34 2.13
CA GLU A 146 -3.69 18.31 1.88
C GLU A 146 -3.71 17.23 2.97
N ALA A 147 -2.87 17.36 3.99
CA ALA A 147 -2.74 16.39 5.07
C ALA A 147 -3.82 16.59 6.16
N GLU A 148 -3.91 15.60 7.05
CA GLU A 148 -4.76 15.63 8.26
C GLU A 148 -6.26 15.72 7.96
N ARG A 149 -6.70 15.02 6.90
CA ARG A 149 -8.10 14.90 6.52
C ARG A 149 -8.46 13.48 6.12
N ASN A 150 -9.74 13.13 6.28
CA ASN A 150 -10.30 11.97 5.62
C ASN A 150 -10.47 12.27 4.13
N ALA A 151 -10.26 11.24 3.31
CA ALA A 151 -10.52 11.28 1.88
C ALA A 151 -11.13 9.95 1.43
N GLN A 152 -12.03 10.02 0.46
CA GLN A 152 -12.67 8.84 -0.12
C GLN A 152 -11.79 8.35 -1.27
N LEU A 153 -11.18 7.17 -1.11
CA LEU A 153 -10.42 6.53 -2.17
C LEU A 153 -11.29 5.47 -2.85
N ARG A 154 -11.35 5.51 -4.18
CA ARG A 154 -12.06 4.52 -5.00
C ARG A 154 -11.10 3.87 -5.98
N PHE A 155 -11.05 2.55 -5.94
CA PHE A 155 -10.41 1.68 -6.92
C PHE A 155 -11.47 1.07 -7.82
N GLU A 156 -11.29 1.15 -9.13
CA GLU A 156 -12.20 0.56 -10.10
C GLU A 156 -11.42 -0.21 -11.17
N LEU A 157 -11.73 -1.49 -11.37
CA LEU A 157 -11.22 -2.29 -12.47
C LEU A 157 -12.28 -2.43 -13.53
N ARG A 158 -11.93 -2.09 -14.77
CA ARG A 158 -12.80 -2.21 -15.95
C ARG A 158 -12.18 -3.21 -16.91
N ASP A 159 -13.01 -4.08 -17.46
CA ASP A 159 -12.58 -5.01 -18.50
C ASP A 159 -12.40 -4.30 -19.85
N GLN A 160 -11.93 -5.04 -20.86
CA GLN A 160 -11.74 -4.55 -22.23
C GLN A 160 -13.01 -4.03 -22.92
N ARG A 161 -14.20 -4.38 -22.41
CA ARG A 161 -15.49 -3.88 -22.90
C ARG A 161 -15.89 -2.58 -22.19
N GLY A 162 -15.03 -2.11 -21.28
CA GLY A 162 -15.30 -0.98 -20.41
C GLY A 162 -16.28 -1.31 -19.29
N ALA A 163 -16.64 -2.57 -19.04
CA ALA A 163 -17.55 -2.92 -17.95
C ALA A 163 -16.78 -2.94 -16.63
N ALA A 164 -17.33 -2.29 -15.59
CA ALA A 164 -16.74 -2.33 -14.25
C ALA A 164 -16.90 -3.75 -13.67
N ARG A 165 -15.78 -4.39 -13.35
CA ARG A 165 -15.71 -5.73 -12.76
C ARG A 165 -15.37 -5.72 -11.28
N PHE A 166 -14.75 -4.64 -10.83
CA PHE A 166 -14.42 -4.42 -9.43
C PHE A 166 -14.58 -2.94 -9.14
N VAL A 167 -15.27 -2.63 -8.04
CA VAL A 167 -15.34 -1.30 -7.47
C VAL A 167 -15.17 -1.45 -5.98
N HIS A 168 -14.16 -0.80 -5.41
CA HIS A 168 -13.95 -0.77 -3.98
C HIS A 168 -13.69 0.66 -3.54
N GLU A 169 -14.46 1.10 -2.56
CA GLU A 169 -14.38 2.42 -1.97
C GLU A 169 -14.00 2.29 -0.51
N GLN A 170 -13.01 3.07 -0.07
CA GLN A 170 -12.56 3.09 1.32
C GLN A 170 -12.20 4.51 1.75
N GLU A 171 -12.53 4.84 2.99
CA GLU A 171 -12.11 6.08 3.63
C GLU A 171 -10.67 5.92 4.13
N ILE A 172 -9.81 6.89 3.79
CA ILE A 172 -8.42 6.91 4.22
C ILE A 172 -8.10 8.21 4.95
N TRP A 173 -7.32 8.11 6.02
CA TRP A 173 -6.78 9.29 6.71
C TRP A 173 -5.48 9.73 6.03
N LEU A 174 -5.52 10.84 5.30
CA LEU A 174 -4.36 11.43 4.65
C LEU A 174 -3.43 12.05 5.69
N ARG A 175 -2.14 11.70 5.62
CA ARG A 175 -1.08 12.33 6.41
C ARG A 175 0.03 12.75 5.46
N ALA A 176 0.69 13.87 5.77
CA ALA A 176 1.79 14.38 4.97
C ALA A 176 2.87 13.30 4.72
N GLY A 177 3.52 13.40 3.56
CA GLY A 177 4.57 12.48 3.12
C GLY A 177 4.05 11.33 2.26
N LYS A 178 4.88 10.30 2.09
CA LYS A 178 4.56 9.11 1.31
C LYS A 178 3.50 8.24 1.99
N ARG A 179 2.52 7.79 1.20
CA ARG A 179 1.39 6.96 1.63
C ARG A 179 1.15 5.81 0.67
N ASP A 180 1.51 4.61 1.09
CA ASP A 180 1.14 3.37 0.42
C ASP A 180 -0.29 2.99 0.85
N VAL A 181 -1.17 2.81 -0.13
CA VAL A 181 -2.56 2.41 0.11
C VAL A 181 -2.88 1.18 -0.72
N LEU A 182 -3.39 0.15 -0.06
CA LEU A 182 -3.91 -1.04 -0.71
C LEU A 182 -5.43 -1.06 -0.58
N SER A 183 -6.09 -1.61 -1.58
CA SER A 183 -7.50 -1.98 -1.45
C SER A 183 -7.65 -3.08 -0.40
N GLU A 184 -8.61 -2.92 0.52
CA GLU A 184 -8.93 -3.94 1.53
C GLU A 184 -9.37 -5.25 0.85
N ASN A 185 -10.22 -5.12 -0.17
CA ASN A 185 -10.71 -6.21 -0.97
C ASN A 185 -9.86 -6.45 -2.22
N HIS A 186 -9.93 -7.67 -2.74
CA HIS A 186 -9.37 -8.02 -4.04
C HIS A 186 -10.50 -8.50 -4.95
N LEU A 187 -10.33 -8.37 -6.26
CA LEU A 187 -11.19 -9.01 -7.25
C LEU A 187 -10.93 -10.51 -7.24
N PRO A 188 -11.88 -11.37 -6.83
CA PRO A 188 -11.67 -12.81 -6.85
C PRO A 188 -11.79 -13.33 -8.29
N LEU A 189 -10.68 -13.72 -8.88
CA LEU A 189 -10.64 -14.25 -10.25
C LEU A 189 -11.09 -15.71 -10.30
N ALA A 190 -10.79 -16.50 -9.27
CA ALA A 190 -11.16 -17.91 -9.22
C ALA A 190 -12.66 -18.15 -8.95
N ALA A 191 -13.34 -17.20 -8.30
CA ALA A 191 -14.75 -17.33 -7.93
C ALA A 191 -15.73 -17.01 -9.08
N GLU A 192 -15.24 -16.38 -10.15
CA GLU A 192 -16.05 -15.78 -11.20
C GLU A 192 -15.74 -16.43 -12.56
N PRO A 193 -16.51 -17.42 -13.01
CA PRO A 193 -16.17 -18.21 -14.20
C PRO A 193 -16.14 -17.39 -15.51
N ASP A 194 -16.78 -16.21 -15.53
CA ASP A 194 -16.82 -15.34 -16.71
C ASP A 194 -15.72 -14.25 -16.72
N LEU A 195 -15.06 -13.95 -15.60
CA LEU A 195 -13.96 -12.96 -15.57
C LEU A 195 -12.73 -13.40 -16.38
N PRO A 196 -12.26 -14.67 -16.33
CA PRO A 196 -11.15 -15.17 -17.15
C PRO A 196 -11.42 -15.14 -18.65
N ARG A 197 -12.70 -15.17 -19.07
CA ARG A 197 -13.11 -15.06 -20.48
C ARG A 197 -12.92 -13.65 -21.05
N SER A 198 -12.87 -12.65 -20.18
CA SER A 198 -12.49 -11.28 -20.53
C SER A 198 -10.96 -11.14 -20.62
N SER A 199 -10.30 -11.96 -21.44
CA SER A 199 -8.88 -11.74 -21.76
C SER A 199 -8.71 -10.50 -22.63
N GLY A 200 -7.66 -9.71 -22.39
CA GLY A 200 -7.32 -8.51 -23.14
C GLY A 200 -6.81 -7.40 -22.25
N ASP A 201 -6.89 -6.16 -22.72
CA ASP A 201 -6.46 -4.99 -21.97
C ASP A 201 -7.57 -4.48 -21.05
N TRP A 202 -7.23 -4.41 -19.77
CA TRP A 202 -8.08 -3.92 -18.69
C TRP A 202 -7.56 -2.58 -18.19
N GLU A 203 -8.40 -1.89 -17.44
CA GLU A 203 -8.09 -0.58 -16.91
C GLU A 203 -8.33 -0.53 -15.40
N LEU A 204 -7.32 -0.07 -14.66
CA LEU A 204 -7.43 0.34 -13.27
C LEU A 204 -7.61 1.86 -13.23
N ARG A 205 -8.76 2.30 -12.74
CA ARG A 205 -9.05 3.70 -12.40
C ARG A 205 -8.95 3.90 -10.91
N VAL A 206 -8.31 4.98 -10.52
CA VAL A 206 -8.18 5.39 -9.13
C VAL A 206 -8.65 6.83 -9.02
N SER A 207 -9.59 7.07 -8.11
CA SER A 207 -10.06 8.42 -7.80
C SER A 207 -10.01 8.69 -6.30
N LEU A 208 -9.67 9.91 -5.95
CA LEU A 208 -9.70 10.44 -4.60
C LEU A 208 -10.74 11.57 -4.54
N ASP A 209 -11.70 11.48 -3.64
CA ASP A 209 -12.82 12.44 -3.52
C ASP A 209 -13.53 12.67 -4.87
N ALA A 210 -13.86 11.58 -5.56
CA ALA A 210 -14.41 11.55 -6.93
C ALA A 210 -13.52 12.15 -8.04
N THR A 211 -12.33 12.65 -7.70
CA THR A 211 -11.36 13.18 -8.67
C THR A 211 -10.43 12.06 -9.12
N PRO A 212 -10.37 11.70 -10.41
CA PRO A 212 -9.45 10.68 -10.91
C PRO A 212 -8.00 11.15 -10.78
N ILE A 213 -7.19 10.33 -10.12
CA ILE A 213 -5.77 10.61 -9.86
C ILE A 213 -4.83 9.68 -10.65
N GLY A 214 -5.34 8.55 -11.15
CA GLY A 214 -4.54 7.62 -11.95
C GLY A 214 -5.41 6.70 -12.80
N MET A 215 -4.94 6.42 -14.01
CA MET A 215 -5.57 5.45 -14.91
C MET A 215 -4.52 4.56 -15.60
N LEU A 216 -4.45 3.30 -15.18
CA LEU A 216 -3.42 2.36 -15.60
C LEU A 216 -4.03 1.21 -16.42
N THR A 217 -3.46 0.94 -17.59
CA THR A 217 -3.82 -0.25 -18.37
C THR A 217 -2.96 -1.44 -17.96
N PHE A 218 -3.57 -2.62 -17.85
CA PHE A 218 -2.90 -3.88 -17.60
C PHE A 218 -3.52 -4.98 -18.45
N THR A 219 -2.78 -6.05 -18.72
CA THR A 219 -3.24 -7.14 -19.58
C THR A 219 -3.69 -8.34 -18.76
N MET A 220 -4.88 -8.85 -19.06
CA MET A 220 -5.42 -10.10 -18.55
C MET A 220 -5.31 -11.20 -19.61
N THR A 221 -4.69 -12.31 -19.25
CA THR A 221 -4.55 -13.48 -20.13
C THR A 221 -5.49 -14.60 -19.69
N PRO A 222 -6.03 -15.40 -20.62
CA PRO A 222 -6.92 -16.49 -20.26
C PRO A 222 -6.15 -17.60 -19.53
N SER A 223 -6.88 -18.32 -18.67
CA SER A 223 -6.34 -19.48 -17.94
C SER A 223 -5.81 -20.55 -18.89
N LEU A 224 -4.90 -21.40 -18.41
CA LEU A 224 -4.35 -22.49 -19.23
C LEU A 224 -5.44 -23.46 -19.69
N ARG A 225 -6.39 -23.76 -18.80
CA ARG A 225 -7.54 -24.63 -19.11
C ARG A 225 -8.40 -24.04 -20.22
N GLN A 226 -8.65 -22.73 -20.16
CA GLN A 226 -9.44 -22.05 -21.17
C GLN A 226 -8.72 -22.01 -22.52
N ARG A 227 -7.41 -21.72 -22.54
CA ARG A 227 -6.61 -21.78 -23.78
C ARG A 227 -6.63 -23.17 -24.41
N ALA A 228 -6.54 -24.22 -23.60
CA ALA A 228 -6.64 -25.59 -24.09
C ALA A 228 -8.02 -25.90 -24.69
N ALA A 229 -9.10 -25.43 -24.07
CA ALA A 229 -10.46 -25.57 -24.59
C ALA A 229 -10.65 -24.81 -25.92
N GLU A 230 -10.19 -23.56 -26.00
CA GLU A 230 -10.24 -22.74 -27.22
C GLU A 230 -9.43 -23.35 -28.36
N LEU A 231 -8.24 -23.91 -28.07
CA LEU A 231 -7.43 -24.61 -29.06
C LEU A 231 -8.14 -25.87 -29.57
N LYS A 232 -8.75 -26.66 -28.69
CA LYS A 232 -9.51 -27.86 -29.06
C LYS A 232 -10.72 -27.49 -29.93
N GLU A 233 -11.44 -26.43 -29.58
CA GLU A 233 -12.56 -25.94 -30.38
C GLU A 233 -12.10 -25.47 -31.77
N ARG A 234 -11.01 -24.69 -31.83
CA ARG A 234 -10.46 -24.21 -33.09
C ARG A 234 -9.97 -25.36 -33.98
N GLN A 235 -9.34 -26.38 -33.40
CA GLN A 235 -8.96 -27.61 -34.11
C GLN A 235 -10.19 -28.36 -34.63
N GLY A 236 -11.26 -28.48 -33.82
CA GLY A 236 -12.52 -29.11 -34.25
C GLY A 236 -13.19 -28.37 -35.42
N ARG A 237 -13.14 -27.04 -35.45
CA ARG A 237 -13.66 -26.25 -36.58
C ARG A 237 -12.82 -26.39 -37.85
N LEU A 238 -11.50 -26.48 -37.73
CA LEU A 238 -10.60 -26.73 -38.86
C LEU A 238 -10.69 -28.17 -39.37
N ALA A 239 -11.03 -29.11 -38.48
CA ALA A 239 -11.31 -30.51 -38.79
C ALA A 239 -12.80 -30.77 -39.09
N GLY A 240 -13.57 -29.74 -39.46
CA GLY A 240 -14.93 -29.90 -40.00
C GLY A 240 -14.95 -30.91 -41.15
N PRO A 241 -16.11 -31.52 -41.45
CA PRO A 241 -16.18 -32.69 -42.32
C PRO A 241 -15.65 -32.34 -43.71
N GLN A 242 -14.38 -32.65 -43.96
CA GLN A 242 -13.99 -33.10 -45.28
C GLN A 242 -14.69 -34.46 -45.41
N GLU A 243 -15.94 -34.45 -45.90
CA GLU A 243 -16.40 -35.62 -46.62
C GLU A 243 -15.31 -35.91 -47.65
N PRO A 244 -14.64 -37.08 -47.58
CA PRO A 244 -13.69 -37.43 -48.62
C PRO A 244 -14.46 -37.31 -49.95
N PRO A 245 -13.90 -36.62 -50.97
CA PRO A 245 -14.59 -36.43 -52.23
C PRO A 245 -15.12 -37.77 -52.68
N THR A 246 -16.44 -37.85 -52.87
CA THR A 246 -17.08 -39.10 -53.28
C THR A 246 -16.44 -39.55 -54.59
N LEU A 247 -16.29 -40.86 -54.76
CA LEU A 247 -15.62 -41.46 -55.93
C LEU A 247 -16.25 -40.99 -57.26
N GLU A 248 -17.52 -40.57 -57.24
CA GLU A 248 -18.21 -39.88 -58.34
C GLU A 248 -17.64 -38.49 -58.70
N GLU A 249 -17.29 -37.65 -57.73
CA GLU A 249 -16.69 -36.32 -57.98
C GLU A 249 -15.25 -36.44 -58.50
N LEU A 250 -14.49 -37.42 -58.00
CA LEU A 250 -13.15 -37.76 -58.51
C LEU A 250 -13.17 -38.35 -59.93
N MET A 251 -14.30 -38.91 -60.35
CA MET A 251 -14.49 -39.43 -61.70
C MET A 251 -15.12 -38.41 -62.67
N GLN A 252 -15.66 -37.31 -62.15
CA GLN A 252 -16.24 -36.22 -62.96
C GLN A 252 -15.23 -35.10 -63.28
N GLU A 253 -13.97 -35.21 -62.83
CA GLU A 253 -12.93 -34.27 -63.22
C GLU A 253 -12.73 -34.33 -64.76
N PRO A 254 -13.10 -33.27 -65.50
CA PRO A 254 -13.05 -33.30 -66.94
C PRO A 254 -11.58 -33.31 -67.36
N ARG A 255 -11.19 -34.33 -68.13
CA ARG A 255 -9.98 -34.29 -68.94
C ARG A 255 -10.01 -32.98 -69.72
N GLN A 256 -9.17 -32.02 -69.34
CA GLN A 256 -8.96 -30.82 -70.13
C GLN A 256 -8.48 -31.27 -71.52
N PRO A 257 -9.16 -30.85 -72.61
CA PRO A 257 -8.56 -30.90 -73.92
C PRO A 257 -7.48 -29.80 -74.01
N GLU A 258 -6.44 -30.13 -74.77
CA GLU A 258 -5.14 -29.46 -74.95
C GLU A 258 -5.15 -27.93 -75.12
#